data_AF-A0A3D1SE98-F1
#
_entry.id   AF-A0A3D1SE98-F1
#
_cell.length_a   1.000
_cell.length_b   1.000
_cell.length_c   1.000
_cell.angle_alpha   90.00
_cell.angle_beta   90.00
_cell.angle_gamma   90.00
#
_symmetry.space_group_name_H-M   'P 1'
#
loop_
_entity.id
_entity.type
_entity.pdbx_description
1 polymer ?
#
loop_
_entity_poly.entity_id
_entity_poly.type
_entity_poly.pdbx_seq_one_letter_code
_entity_poly.pdbx_strand_id
1 'polypeptide(L)'
;MYNIFLKQMTLKYLHQTASILLWVLVFSSCLNSSQSDIELSHDAQIYSFSMSSKKDTTSALSGTRFTIDQINNKIFNRDSLPYLFHVDSIYLNIAGKSSYTLPRIVLNLQDKDSSYLWNGKDSVAFKRLKSIETTAEDGKTVKLYEFKANIHQQDPYILNWVKITQNQLINPVEQQKTILHGGKFITYYKSGAMIKASSSLS
;
A
#
# COMPACT_ATOMS: atom_id res chain seq x y z
N MET A 1 -27.55 -10.91 -85.99
CA MET A 1 -26.19 -10.53 -85.53
C MET A 1 -26.18 -9.41 -84.48
N TYR A 2 -27.11 -8.45 -84.51
CA TYR A 2 -27.22 -7.32 -83.57
C TYR A 2 -27.51 -7.72 -82.10
N ASN A 3 -28.44 -8.65 -81.85
CA ASN A 3 -28.83 -9.07 -80.49
C ASN A 3 -27.73 -9.81 -79.70
N ILE A 4 -26.77 -10.45 -80.37
CA ILE A 4 -25.67 -11.17 -79.72
C ILE A 4 -24.60 -10.18 -79.22
N PHE A 5 -24.31 -9.15 -80.01
CA PHE A 5 -23.37 -8.09 -79.65
C PHE A 5 -23.88 -7.23 -78.48
N LEU A 6 -25.16 -6.86 -78.46
CA LEU A 6 -25.74 -6.14 -77.31
C LEU A 6 -25.69 -6.96 -76.03
N LYS A 7 -26.01 -8.27 -76.09
CA LYS A 7 -25.99 -9.16 -74.92
C LYS A 7 -24.57 -9.37 -74.37
N GLN A 8 -23.56 -9.37 -75.24
CA GLN A 8 -22.15 -9.48 -74.83
C GLN A 8 -21.59 -8.16 -74.26
N MET A 9 -22.04 -7.01 -74.77
CA MET A 9 -21.69 -5.70 -74.20
C MET A 9 -22.34 -5.50 -72.83
N THR A 10 -23.64 -5.73 -72.67
CA THR A 10 -24.33 -5.54 -71.38
C THR A 10 -23.81 -6.48 -70.29
N LEU A 11 -23.43 -7.71 -70.63
CA LEU A 11 -22.85 -8.67 -69.69
C LEU A 11 -21.44 -8.26 -69.22
N LYS A 12 -20.59 -7.74 -70.14
CA LYS A 12 -19.25 -7.23 -69.77
C LYS A 12 -19.32 -6.05 -68.81
N TYR A 13 -20.20 -5.09 -69.07
CA TYR A 13 -20.39 -3.94 -68.18
C TYR A 13 -21.07 -4.33 -66.85
N LEU A 14 -21.97 -5.33 -66.86
CA LEU A 14 -22.58 -5.88 -65.64
C LEU A 14 -21.54 -6.53 -64.71
N HIS A 15 -20.59 -7.29 -65.24
CA HIS A 15 -19.51 -7.87 -64.44
C HIS A 15 -18.58 -6.79 -63.86
N GLN A 16 -18.30 -5.74 -64.63
CA GLN A 16 -17.49 -4.62 -64.17
C GLN A 16 -18.18 -3.82 -63.05
N THR A 17 -19.48 -3.53 -63.19
CA THR A 17 -20.25 -2.82 -62.15
C THR A 17 -20.47 -3.69 -60.91
N ALA A 18 -20.73 -4.99 -61.07
CA ALA A 18 -20.87 -5.92 -59.94
C ALA A 18 -19.57 -6.07 -59.14
N SER A 19 -18.41 -6.09 -59.83
CA SER A 19 -17.10 -6.12 -59.17
C SER A 19 -16.87 -4.85 -58.35
N ILE A 20 -17.13 -3.66 -58.92
CA ILE A 20 -16.99 -2.37 -58.22
C ILE A 20 -17.91 -2.30 -56.99
N LEU A 21 -19.16 -2.76 -57.12
CA LEU A 21 -20.12 -2.76 -56.01
C LEU A 21 -19.67 -3.69 -54.86
N LEU A 22 -19.08 -4.85 -55.19
CA LEU A 22 -18.52 -5.78 -54.23
C LEU A 22 -17.34 -5.17 -53.45
N TRP A 23 -16.45 -4.44 -54.14
CA TRP A 23 -15.36 -3.72 -53.48
C TRP A 23 -15.87 -2.64 -52.52
N VAL A 24 -16.89 -1.86 -52.91
CA VAL A 24 -17.50 -0.85 -52.02
C VAL A 24 -18.10 -1.49 -50.76
N LEU A 25 -18.77 -2.63 -50.89
CA LEU A 25 -19.34 -3.36 -49.75
C LEU A 25 -18.27 -3.92 -48.81
N VAL A 26 -17.15 -4.42 -49.34
CA VAL A 26 -16.02 -4.93 -48.54
C VAL A 26 -15.35 -3.79 -47.74
N PHE A 27 -15.15 -2.62 -48.34
CA PHE A 27 -14.58 -1.45 -47.63
C PHE A 27 -15.55 -0.80 -46.62
N SER A 28 -16.86 -0.98 -46.76
CA SER A 28 -17.85 -0.44 -45.83
C SER A 28 -17.86 -1.16 -44.48
N SER A 29 -17.35 -2.40 -44.42
CA SER A 29 -17.29 -3.20 -43.17
C SER A 29 -16.30 -2.66 -42.13
N CYS A 30 -15.38 -1.76 -42.54
CA CYS A 30 -14.43 -1.11 -41.64
C CYS A 30 -14.93 0.23 -41.06
N LEU A 31 -16.15 0.68 -41.39
CA LEU A 31 -16.70 1.96 -40.90
C LEU A 31 -17.54 1.82 -39.61
N ASN A 32 -17.47 0.68 -38.94
CA ASN A 32 -18.09 0.47 -37.64
C ASN A 32 -17.08 -0.13 -36.66
N SER A 33 -16.02 0.61 -36.36
CA SER A 33 -15.28 0.37 -35.13
C SER A 33 -16.19 0.81 -33.97
N SER A 34 -16.96 -0.12 -33.42
CA SER A 34 -17.50 0.04 -32.06
C SER A 34 -16.31 0.03 -31.11
N GLN A 35 -15.57 1.13 -31.08
CA GLN A 35 -14.48 1.34 -30.15
C GLN A 35 -15.16 1.55 -28.80
N SER A 36 -15.29 0.46 -28.04
CA SER A 36 -15.60 0.59 -26.63
C SER A 36 -14.43 1.34 -26.03
N ASP A 37 -14.65 2.59 -25.61
CA ASP A 37 -13.66 3.31 -24.81
C ASP A 37 -13.42 2.47 -23.55
N ILE A 38 -12.27 1.80 -23.49
CA ILE A 38 -11.89 1.04 -22.31
C ILE A 38 -11.48 2.06 -21.26
N GLU A 39 -12.40 2.34 -20.32
CA GLU A 39 -12.10 3.18 -19.17
C GLU A 39 -11.20 2.42 -18.20
N LEU A 40 -9.92 2.80 -18.14
CA LEU A 40 -8.95 2.20 -17.22
C LEU A 40 -9.14 2.77 -15.80
N SER A 41 -9.02 1.91 -14.80
CA SER A 41 -9.08 2.34 -13.41
C SER A 41 -7.90 3.22 -13.04
N HIS A 42 -8.20 4.32 -12.35
CA HIS A 42 -7.20 5.21 -11.72
C HIS A 42 -6.97 4.85 -10.24
N ASP A 43 -7.54 3.74 -9.76
CA ASP A 43 -7.46 3.34 -8.36
C ASP A 43 -6.17 2.55 -8.06
N ALA A 44 -5.15 3.24 -7.56
CA ALA A 44 -3.89 2.64 -7.13
C ALA A 44 -3.90 2.16 -5.66
N GLN A 45 -5.05 2.11 -4.99
CA GLN A 45 -5.08 1.89 -3.55
C GLN A 45 -4.92 0.42 -3.15
N ILE A 46 -4.22 0.19 -2.03
CA ILE A 46 -4.19 -1.10 -1.35
C ILE A 46 -5.41 -1.16 -0.43
N TYR A 47 -6.27 -2.16 -0.59
CA TYR A 47 -7.47 -2.36 0.24
C TYR A 47 -7.30 -3.48 1.27
N SER A 48 -6.41 -4.43 1.00
CA SER A 48 -6.06 -5.46 1.97
C SER A 48 -4.56 -5.69 2.00
N PHE A 49 -4.06 -5.95 3.19
CA PHE A 49 -2.67 -6.23 3.45
C PHE A 49 -2.56 -7.26 4.58
N SER A 50 -1.80 -8.32 4.35
CA SER A 50 -1.34 -9.22 5.40
C SER A 50 0.06 -9.75 5.08
N MET A 51 0.71 -10.32 6.08
CA MET A 51 1.98 -10.99 5.89
C MET A 51 2.02 -12.31 6.65
N SER A 52 2.80 -13.25 6.14
CA SER A 52 3.04 -14.55 6.77
C SER A 52 4.50 -14.94 6.65
N SER A 53 4.96 -15.89 7.46
CA SER A 53 6.28 -16.47 7.29
C SER A 53 6.25 -17.93 7.72
N LYS A 54 6.93 -18.80 6.97
CA LYS A 54 7.13 -20.20 7.40
C LYS A 54 8.05 -20.30 8.63
N LYS A 55 8.81 -19.24 8.92
CA LYS A 55 9.70 -19.14 10.10
C LYS A 55 9.00 -18.51 11.31
N ASP A 56 7.74 -18.11 11.21
CA ASP A 56 6.95 -17.62 12.33
C ASP A 56 6.44 -18.80 13.17
N THR A 57 7.25 -19.25 14.12
CA THR A 57 6.93 -20.40 14.99
C THR A 57 5.90 -20.08 16.07
N THR A 58 5.65 -18.80 16.35
CA THR A 58 4.68 -18.36 17.37
C THR A 58 3.34 -17.97 16.76
N SER A 59 3.20 -18.05 15.44
CA SER A 59 2.00 -17.64 14.69
C SER A 59 1.60 -16.18 14.92
N ALA A 60 2.54 -15.33 15.34
CA ALA A 60 2.29 -13.93 15.66
C ALA A 60 1.76 -13.15 14.45
N LEU A 61 2.26 -13.44 13.24
CA LEU A 61 1.84 -12.77 12.01
C LEU A 61 0.39 -13.09 11.64
N SER A 62 -0.06 -14.32 11.90
CA SER A 62 -1.43 -14.75 11.56
C SER A 62 -2.51 -13.99 12.35
N GLY A 63 -2.20 -13.63 13.61
CA GLY A 63 -3.08 -12.83 14.47
C GLY A 63 -2.90 -11.31 14.29
N THR A 64 -1.91 -10.87 13.52
CA THR A 64 -1.58 -9.45 13.37
C THR A 64 -2.54 -8.78 12.41
N ARG A 65 -3.22 -7.72 12.89
CA ARG A 65 -4.07 -6.87 12.06
C ARG A 65 -3.30 -5.65 11.59
N PHE A 66 -3.31 -5.42 10.28
CA PHE A 66 -2.72 -4.22 9.68
C PHE A 66 -3.77 -3.14 9.45
N THR A 67 -3.36 -1.91 9.72
CA THR A 67 -4.06 -0.69 9.35
C THR A 67 -3.44 -0.18 8.05
N ILE A 68 -4.30 0.15 7.08
CA ILE A 68 -3.92 0.87 5.87
C ILE A 68 -4.48 2.28 6.02
N ASP A 69 -3.60 3.23 6.34
CA ASP A 69 -3.94 4.65 6.40
C ASP A 69 -3.89 5.22 4.98
N GLN A 70 -5.07 5.37 4.37
CA GLN A 70 -5.22 5.85 3.00
C GLN A 70 -4.92 7.33 2.82
N ILE A 71 -4.94 8.12 3.90
CA ILE A 71 -4.74 9.58 3.89
C ILE A 71 -3.25 9.88 3.99
N ASN A 72 -2.56 9.25 4.94
CA ASN A 72 -1.13 9.45 5.17
C ASN A 72 -0.24 8.46 4.42
N ASN A 73 -0.86 7.53 3.67
CA ASN A 73 -0.20 6.46 2.93
C ASN A 73 0.75 5.63 3.81
N LYS A 74 0.20 5.01 4.86
CA LYS A 74 0.98 4.17 5.79
C LYS A 74 0.33 2.81 5.96
N ILE A 75 1.17 1.78 6.07
CA ILE A 75 0.76 0.43 6.45
C ILE A 75 1.52 0.05 7.70
N PHE A 76 0.79 -0.24 8.76
CA PHE A 76 1.37 -0.63 10.04
C PHE A 76 0.44 -1.56 10.80
N ASN A 77 1.00 -2.43 11.62
CA ASN A 77 0.23 -3.28 12.52
C ASN A 77 -0.40 -2.44 13.64
N ARG A 78 -1.69 -2.67 13.89
CA ARG A 78 -2.48 -1.98 14.92
C ARG A 78 -1.94 -2.27 16.31
N ASP A 79 -1.65 -3.54 16.56
CA ASP A 79 -1.08 -4.05 17.80
C ASP A 79 0.36 -4.47 17.51
N SER A 80 1.31 -4.12 18.39
CA SER A 80 2.73 -4.43 18.18
C SER A 80 2.98 -5.95 18.19
N LEU A 81 3.94 -6.40 17.38
CA LEU A 81 4.41 -7.78 17.41
C LEU A 81 5.12 -8.07 18.74
N PRO A 82 5.16 -9.33 19.20
CA PRO A 82 5.79 -9.71 20.46
C PRO A 82 7.23 -9.20 20.59
N TYR A 83 7.67 -8.98 21.83
CA TYR A 83 9.06 -8.62 22.12
C TYR A 83 10.02 -9.63 21.47
N LEU A 84 11.09 -9.12 20.84
CA LEU A 84 12.08 -9.90 20.07
C LEU A 84 11.53 -10.67 18.86
N PHE A 85 10.31 -10.40 18.40
CA PHE A 85 9.80 -11.02 17.18
C PHE A 85 10.76 -10.76 16.01
N HIS A 86 11.20 -11.84 15.36
CA HIS A 86 12.09 -11.78 14.21
C HIS A 86 11.82 -12.93 13.25
N VAL A 87 11.75 -12.59 11.97
CA VAL A 87 11.82 -13.53 10.85
C VAL A 87 12.70 -12.90 9.77
N ASP A 88 13.46 -13.71 9.02
CA ASP A 88 14.32 -13.16 7.96
C ASP A 88 13.50 -12.68 6.77
N SER A 89 12.46 -13.44 6.42
CA SER A 89 11.64 -13.23 5.24
C SER A 89 10.14 -13.43 5.52
N ILE A 90 9.31 -12.68 4.81
CA ILE A 90 7.85 -12.73 4.86
C ILE A 90 7.27 -12.91 3.45
N TYR A 91 6.12 -13.54 3.36
CA TYR A 91 5.27 -13.50 2.17
C TYR A 91 4.21 -12.43 2.40
N LEU A 92 4.06 -11.52 1.44
CA LEU A 92 3.05 -10.49 1.47
C LEU A 92 1.79 -10.98 0.74
N ASN A 93 0.64 -10.57 1.23
CA ASN A 93 -0.61 -10.64 0.49
C ASN A 93 -1.18 -9.21 0.44
N ILE A 94 -1.26 -8.68 -0.77
CA ILE A 94 -1.65 -7.31 -1.08
C ILE A 94 -2.76 -7.39 -2.12
N ALA A 95 -3.89 -6.73 -1.88
CA ALA A 95 -4.96 -6.65 -2.87
C ALA A 95 -5.50 -5.23 -3.03
N GLY A 96 -5.86 -4.90 -4.27
CA GLY A 96 -6.63 -3.71 -4.62
C GLY A 96 -8.12 -3.88 -4.37
N LYS A 97 -8.94 -3.01 -4.98
CA LYS A 97 -10.40 -2.97 -4.79
C LYS A 97 -11.11 -4.27 -5.18
N SER A 98 -10.69 -4.86 -6.29
CA SER A 98 -10.95 -6.27 -6.58
C SER A 98 -9.71 -7.06 -6.21
N SER A 99 -9.86 -8.34 -5.85
CA SER A 99 -8.76 -9.23 -5.46
C SER A 99 -7.63 -9.39 -6.49
N TYR A 100 -7.70 -8.72 -7.65
CA TYR A 100 -6.77 -8.82 -8.78
C TYR A 100 -6.23 -7.48 -9.31
N THR A 101 -6.69 -6.33 -8.83
CA THR A 101 -6.46 -5.05 -9.53
C THR A 101 -5.37 -4.19 -8.89
N LEU A 102 -4.12 -4.63 -9.00
CA LEU A 102 -2.94 -3.76 -8.95
C LEU A 102 -1.94 -4.27 -9.99
N PRO A 103 -1.90 -3.69 -11.21
CA PRO A 103 -1.08 -4.20 -12.32
C PRO A 103 0.43 -4.16 -12.05
N ARG A 104 0.88 -3.28 -11.15
CA ARG A 104 2.29 -3.13 -10.81
C ARG A 104 2.44 -2.78 -9.33
N ILE A 105 3.28 -3.56 -8.66
CA ILE A 105 3.69 -3.35 -7.27
C ILE A 105 5.21 -3.32 -7.22
N VAL A 106 5.79 -2.26 -6.66
CA VAL A 106 7.23 -2.15 -6.39
C VAL A 106 7.46 -2.12 -4.90
N LEU A 107 8.36 -2.97 -4.43
CA LEU A 107 8.78 -2.99 -3.04
C LEU A 107 10.09 -2.24 -2.90
N ASN A 108 10.12 -1.25 -2.01
CA ASN A 108 11.31 -0.50 -1.68
C ASN A 108 11.88 -1.01 -0.36
N LEU A 109 13.19 -1.22 -0.32
CA LEU A 109 13.92 -1.68 0.85
C LEU A 109 14.70 -0.51 1.48
N GLN A 110 15.13 -0.70 2.73
CA GLN A 110 15.87 0.32 3.49
C GLN A 110 17.29 0.57 2.95
N ASP A 111 17.90 -0.39 2.26
CA ASP A 111 19.22 -0.19 1.66
C ASP A 111 19.12 0.68 0.42
N LYS A 112 20.11 1.56 0.24
CA LYS A 112 20.18 2.48 -0.89
C LYS A 112 20.05 1.71 -2.22
N ASP A 113 19.19 2.21 -3.11
CA ASP A 113 18.90 1.66 -4.44
C ASP A 113 18.35 0.22 -4.48
N SER A 114 17.85 -0.31 -3.36
CA SER A 114 17.21 -1.62 -3.31
C SER A 114 15.69 -1.50 -3.47
N SER A 115 15.20 -1.47 -4.70
CA SER A 115 13.79 -1.66 -5.03
C SER A 115 13.63 -2.69 -6.14
N TYR A 116 12.48 -3.36 -6.19
CA TYR A 116 12.20 -4.34 -7.24
C TYR A 116 10.71 -4.47 -7.52
N LEU A 117 10.40 -4.82 -8.77
CA LEU A 117 9.06 -5.20 -9.19
C LEU A 117 8.69 -6.52 -8.50
N TRP A 118 7.64 -6.50 -7.68
CA TRP A 118 7.20 -7.67 -6.94
C TRP A 118 6.19 -8.47 -7.74
N ASN A 119 6.42 -9.78 -7.82
CA ASN A 119 5.64 -10.71 -8.63
C ASN A 119 4.52 -11.42 -7.85
N GLY A 120 4.29 -11.04 -6.58
CA GLY A 120 3.27 -11.66 -5.74
C GLY A 120 3.66 -13.00 -5.09
N LYS A 121 4.79 -13.60 -5.49
CA LYS A 121 5.20 -14.95 -5.09
C LYS A 121 6.45 -14.97 -4.23
N ASP A 122 7.38 -14.07 -4.49
CA ASP A 122 8.65 -14.04 -3.79
C ASP A 122 8.51 -13.51 -2.36
N SER A 123 9.31 -14.09 -1.47
CA SER A 123 9.43 -13.61 -0.10
C SER A 123 10.25 -12.33 -0.03
N VAL A 124 9.92 -11.47 0.91
CA VAL A 124 10.50 -10.15 1.13
C VAL A 124 11.28 -10.15 2.44
N ALA A 125 12.44 -9.51 2.48
CA ALA A 125 13.22 -9.37 3.71
C ALA A 125 12.46 -8.47 4.73
N PHE A 126 12.02 -9.07 5.85
CA PHE A 126 11.10 -8.43 6.80
C PHE A 126 11.63 -7.09 7.35
N LYS A 127 12.86 -7.11 7.89
CA LYS A 127 13.49 -5.93 8.47
C LYS A 127 13.85 -4.85 7.45
N ARG A 128 13.90 -5.21 6.17
CA ARG A 128 14.32 -4.30 5.10
C ARG A 128 13.15 -3.65 4.38
N LEU A 129 11.93 -4.21 4.45
CA LEU A 129 10.77 -3.62 3.79
C LEU A 129 10.53 -2.20 4.33
N LYS A 130 10.59 -1.21 3.43
CA LYS A 130 10.47 0.22 3.75
C LYS A 130 9.14 0.80 3.27
N SER A 131 8.78 0.51 2.03
CA SER A 131 7.53 1.00 1.44
C SER A 131 7.08 0.14 0.27
N ILE A 132 5.80 0.30 -0.06
CA ILE A 132 5.11 -0.42 -1.13
C ILE A 132 4.53 0.62 -2.08
N GLU A 133 5.00 0.63 -3.32
CA GLU A 133 4.46 1.46 -4.39
C GLU A 133 3.51 0.62 -5.25
N THR A 134 2.36 1.19 -5.57
CA THR A 134 1.35 0.59 -6.44
C THR A 134 1.06 1.52 -7.60
N THR A 135 0.85 0.96 -8.79
CA THR A 135 0.41 1.71 -9.98
C THR A 135 -0.96 1.19 -10.40
N ALA A 136 -1.89 2.10 -10.76
CA ALA A 136 -3.21 1.75 -11.26
C ALA A 136 -3.17 1.23 -12.71
N GLU A 137 -4.32 0.79 -13.22
CA GLU A 137 -4.47 0.24 -14.58
C GLU A 137 -4.18 1.27 -15.68
N ASP A 138 -4.40 2.55 -15.39
CA ASP A 138 -4.02 3.66 -16.27
C ASP A 138 -2.50 3.77 -16.53
N GLY A 139 -1.67 3.03 -15.77
CA GLY A 139 -0.22 3.06 -15.83
C GLY A 139 0.43 4.36 -15.37
N LYS A 140 -0.36 5.31 -14.84
CA LYS A 140 0.06 6.67 -14.48
C LYS A 140 -0.17 6.98 -13.01
N THR A 141 -1.31 6.58 -12.46
CA THR A 141 -1.66 6.88 -11.08
C THR A 141 -0.87 5.97 -10.15
N VAL A 142 -0.06 6.57 -9.28
CA VAL A 142 0.86 5.86 -8.37
C VAL A 142 0.54 6.24 -6.93
N LYS A 143 0.61 5.26 -6.02
CA LYS A 143 0.49 5.48 -4.58
C LYS A 143 1.62 4.78 -3.84
N LEU A 144 2.28 5.49 -2.92
CA LEU A 144 3.42 4.98 -2.15
C LEU A 144 3.02 4.88 -0.67
N TYR A 145 3.01 3.67 -0.13
CA TYR A 145 2.71 3.41 1.27
C TYR A 145 3.99 3.15 2.07
N GLU A 146 4.28 3.97 3.07
CA GLU A 146 5.33 3.67 4.05
C GLU A 146 4.92 2.47 4.91
N PHE A 147 5.82 1.51 5.06
CA PHE A 147 5.58 0.32 5.86
C PHE A 147 6.30 0.41 7.21
N LYS A 148 5.59 0.07 8.29
CA LYS A 148 6.18 -0.05 9.62
C LYS A 148 5.61 -1.24 10.38
N ALA A 149 6.46 -2.22 10.66
CA ALA A 149 6.16 -3.25 11.65
C ALA A 149 6.59 -2.77 13.05
N ASN A 150 5.61 -2.44 13.89
CA ASN A 150 5.83 -2.13 15.30
C ASN A 150 6.08 -3.44 16.07
N ILE A 151 7.14 -3.47 16.86
CA ILE A 151 7.53 -4.60 17.71
C ILE A 151 7.65 -4.05 19.14
N HIS A 152 7.13 -4.77 20.12
CA HIS A 152 7.32 -4.41 21.53
C HIS A 152 8.82 -4.29 21.84
N GLN A 153 9.21 -3.23 22.53
CA GLN A 153 10.62 -2.96 22.89
C GLN A 153 10.95 -3.38 24.33
N GLN A 154 9.94 -3.68 25.13
CA GLN A 154 10.08 -4.09 26.52
C GLN A 154 9.77 -5.58 26.64
N ASP A 155 10.59 -6.27 27.42
CA ASP A 155 10.32 -7.64 27.82
C ASP A 155 9.08 -7.66 28.73
N PRO A 156 7.99 -8.35 28.34
CA PRO A 156 6.76 -8.39 29.14
C PRO A 156 6.94 -9.07 30.50
N TYR A 157 8.01 -9.86 30.70
CA TYR A 157 8.31 -10.54 31.96
C TYR A 157 9.21 -9.73 32.89
N ILE A 158 9.79 -8.62 32.42
CA ILE A 158 10.67 -7.77 33.21
C ILE A 158 9.96 -6.45 33.52
N LEU A 159 9.55 -6.30 34.78
CA LEU A 159 9.13 -5.01 35.31
C LEU A 159 10.36 -4.20 35.71
N ASN A 160 10.87 -3.40 34.76
CA ASN A 160 11.98 -2.48 35.00
C ASN A 160 11.50 -1.23 35.76
N TRP A 161 11.65 -1.27 37.08
CA TRP A 161 11.50 -0.08 37.92
C TRP A 161 12.82 0.68 37.98
N VAL A 162 13.02 1.61 37.05
CA VAL A 162 14.16 2.54 37.11
C VAL A 162 13.77 3.72 37.99
N LYS A 163 14.56 4.01 39.02
CA LYS A 163 14.41 5.24 39.80
C LYS A 163 14.88 6.41 38.93
N ILE A 164 13.93 7.12 38.32
CA ILE A 164 14.23 8.16 37.32
C ILE A 164 14.82 9.43 37.95
N THR A 165 14.56 9.70 39.23
CA THR A 165 15.27 10.74 40.00
C THR A 165 15.00 10.60 41.49
N GLN A 166 15.90 11.13 42.31
CA GLN A 166 15.68 11.35 43.74
C GLN A 166 15.42 12.84 44.00
N ASN A 167 14.53 13.45 43.21
CA ASN A 167 14.10 14.82 43.47
C ASN A 167 13.00 14.78 44.52
N GLN A 168 13.39 14.67 45.79
CA GLN A 168 12.46 14.93 46.88
C GLN A 168 12.02 16.39 46.74
N LEU A 169 10.72 16.61 46.56
CA LEU A 169 10.15 17.94 46.61
C LEU A 169 10.37 18.45 48.05
N ILE A 170 11.30 19.39 48.23
CA ILE A 170 11.80 19.82 49.55
C ILE A 170 10.77 20.75 50.26
N ASN A 171 9.79 21.27 49.53
CA ASN A 171 8.74 22.14 50.05
C ASN A 171 7.53 21.31 50.51
N PRO A 172 6.68 21.82 51.43
CA PRO A 172 5.39 21.19 51.70
C PRO A 172 4.61 21.07 50.38
N VAL A 173 4.27 19.82 50.06
CA VAL A 173 3.51 19.44 48.86
C VAL A 173 2.13 19.01 49.32
N GLU A 174 1.14 19.87 49.09
CA GLU A 174 -0.26 19.57 49.41
C GLU A 174 -0.89 18.67 48.34
N GLN A 175 -0.53 18.92 47.08
CA GLN A 175 -1.04 18.21 45.91
C GLN A 175 0.06 18.17 44.84
N GLN A 176 0.15 17.07 44.10
CA GLN A 176 1.07 16.95 42.96
C GLN A 176 0.47 16.17 41.79
N LYS A 177 0.92 16.49 40.59
CA LYS A 177 0.63 15.77 39.36
C LYS A 177 1.88 15.72 38.49
N THR A 178 2.24 14.53 38.03
CA THR A 178 3.41 14.33 37.15
C THR A 178 2.96 13.92 35.75
N ILE A 179 3.56 14.52 34.73
CA ILE A 179 3.35 14.18 33.32
C ILE A 179 4.68 13.86 32.64
N LEU A 180 4.66 13.00 31.63
CA LEU A 180 5.79 12.75 30.75
C LEU A 180 5.68 13.66 29.52
N HIS A 181 6.66 14.52 29.29
CA HIS A 181 6.70 15.42 28.13
C HIS A 181 8.13 15.51 27.59
N GLY A 182 8.30 15.24 26.28
CA GLY A 182 9.62 15.30 25.64
C GLY A 182 10.68 14.42 26.29
N GLY A 183 10.29 13.26 26.84
CA GLY A 183 11.20 12.34 27.54
C GLY A 183 11.56 12.76 28.98
N LYS A 184 10.98 13.84 29.50
CA LYS A 184 11.20 14.30 30.88
C LYS A 184 9.92 14.21 31.70
N PHE A 185 10.06 13.83 32.97
CA PHE A 185 8.95 13.90 33.91
C PHE A 185 8.86 15.32 34.47
N ILE A 186 7.72 15.97 34.27
CA ILE A 186 7.41 17.28 34.82
C ILE A 186 6.40 17.08 35.93
N THR A 187 6.79 17.39 37.17
CA THR A 187 5.92 17.32 38.35
C THR A 187 5.46 18.72 38.72
N TYR A 188 4.17 18.99 38.55
CA TYR A 188 3.50 20.18 39.09
C TYR A 188 3.06 19.91 40.52
N TYR A 189 3.25 20.86 41.42
CA TYR A 189 2.87 20.71 42.83
C TYR A 189 2.41 22.01 43.47
N LYS A 190 1.48 21.90 44.42
CA LYS A 190 0.95 23.01 45.22
C LYS A 190 1.72 23.13 46.53
N SER A 191 2.16 24.34 46.84
CA SER A 191 2.86 24.67 48.08
C SER A 191 2.30 26.00 48.61
N GLY A 192 1.38 25.93 49.58
CA GLY A 192 0.57 27.07 50.00
C GLY A 192 -0.30 27.59 48.84
N ALA A 193 -0.30 28.90 48.62
CA ALA A 193 -1.06 29.51 47.51
C ALA A 193 -0.39 29.39 46.13
N MET A 194 0.82 28.82 46.04
CA MET A 194 1.58 28.76 44.78
C MET A 194 1.54 27.38 44.14
N ILE A 195 1.45 27.36 42.80
CA ILE A 195 1.74 26.18 41.97
C ILE A 195 3.17 26.30 41.45
N LYS A 196 3.96 25.27 41.65
CA LYS A 196 5.37 25.16 41.25
C LYS A 196 5.55 23.93 40.34
N ALA A 197 6.66 23.87 39.61
CA ALA A 197 7.02 22.72 38.79
C ALA A 197 8.46 22.28 39.05
N SER A 198 8.72 20.98 38.97
CA SER A 198 10.06 20.38 38.97
C SER A 198 10.16 19.43 37.77
N SER A 199 11.36 19.32 37.19
CA SER A 199 11.65 18.39 36.10
C SER A 199 12.60 17.30 36.61
N SER A 200 12.45 16.07 36.11
CA SER A 200 13.50 15.07 36.23
C SER A 200 14.78 15.57 35.55
N LEU A 201 15.93 15.21 36.11
CA LEU A 201 17.22 15.36 35.44
C LEU A 201 17.26 14.42 34.23
N SER A 202 18.00 14.81 33.19
CA SER A 202 18.24 14.00 31.99
C SER A 202 19.08 12.78 32.28
#